data_AF-A0A9Q8SLH8-F1
#
_entry.id   AF-A0A9Q8SLH8-F1
#
_cell.length_a   1.000
_cell.length_b   1.000
_cell.length_c   1.000
_cell.angle_alpha   90.00
_cell.angle_beta   90.00
_cell.angle_gamma   90.00
#
_symmetry.space_group_name_H-M   'P 1'
#
loop_
_entity.id
_entity.type
_entity.pdbx_description
1 polymer ?
#
loop_
_entity_poly.entity_id
_entity_poly.type
_entity_poly.pdbx_seq_one_letter_code
_entity_poly.pdbx_strand_id
1 'polypeptide(L)'
;MARIGTQRVKTGCTTCKIRRIKCDEARPSCARCISTGRKCDGYISPPTTTYSWAQLLRSCPVNNATSIRASQPTRASIVYAERTMDFYRKVTAPAFAGSLNSYFWTNVVIQMSDQEPVASHAVLALSSVYETFSNGSWEASSFAVWHYNEAIKLLRTTTDRALILFVCVLFICIELIRRNPKDATTHCRHGINILNEIHNESDFLRNHITPVMRQLSIAPYRYGINLLVSLL
;
A
#
# COMPACT_ATOMS: atom_id res chain seq x y z
N MET A 1 24.82 -25.64 32.26
CA MET A 1 23.52 -24.94 32.13
C MET A 1 23.62 -23.89 31.03
N ALA A 2 23.09 -24.17 29.84
CA ALA A 2 23.10 -23.23 28.72
C ALA A 2 22.01 -22.16 28.94
N ARG A 3 22.38 -20.87 28.92
CA ARG A 3 21.44 -19.76 29.07
C ARG A 3 20.59 -19.65 27.81
N ILE A 4 19.27 -19.80 27.96
CA ILE A 4 18.27 -19.52 26.91
C ILE A 4 18.39 -18.04 26.54
N GLY A 5 18.93 -17.78 25.34
CA GLY A 5 19.07 -16.42 24.82
C GLY A 5 17.70 -15.86 24.42
N THR A 6 17.10 -15.02 25.26
CA THR A 6 15.94 -14.22 24.85
C THR A 6 16.27 -13.39 23.61
N GLN A 7 15.34 -13.37 22.64
CA GLN A 7 15.46 -12.68 21.36
C GLN A 7 16.03 -11.25 21.49
N ARG A 8 16.95 -10.90 20.58
CA ARG A 8 17.50 -9.55 20.48
C ARG A 8 16.40 -8.58 20.07
N VAL A 9 15.97 -7.73 20.99
CA VAL A 9 15.06 -6.61 20.69
C VAL A 9 15.80 -5.55 19.88
N LYS A 10 15.23 -5.16 18.73
CA LYS A 10 15.82 -4.16 17.80
C LYS A 10 15.70 -2.71 18.32
N THR A 11 15.02 -2.51 19.45
CA THR A 11 14.57 -1.21 20.00
C THR A 11 15.48 -0.64 21.08
N GLY A 12 16.58 -1.31 21.47
CA GLY A 12 17.49 -0.78 22.49
C GLY A 12 18.18 0.55 22.14
N CYS A 13 18.57 1.32 23.16
CA CYS A 13 19.31 2.58 22.99
C CYS A 13 20.66 2.37 22.27
N THR A 14 21.15 3.42 21.61
CA THR A 14 22.39 3.37 20.80
C THR A 14 23.57 2.90 21.65
N THR A 15 23.71 3.44 22.86
CA THR A 15 24.79 3.10 23.78
C THR A 15 24.75 1.61 24.19
N CYS A 16 23.58 1.04 24.47
CA CYS A 16 23.46 -0.39 24.79
C CYS A 16 23.73 -1.30 23.58
N LYS A 17 23.34 -0.86 22.38
CA LYS A 17 23.61 -1.57 21.12
C LYS A 17 25.11 -1.63 20.82
N ILE A 18 25.82 -0.50 20.92
CA ILE A 18 27.29 -0.42 20.77
C ILE A 18 27.96 -1.37 21.75
N ARG A 19 27.48 -1.38 23.00
CA ARG A 19 28.00 -2.26 24.05
C ARG A 19 27.59 -3.72 23.91
N ARG A 20 26.72 -4.07 22.95
CA ARG A 20 26.14 -5.42 22.75
C ARG A 20 25.49 -6.00 24.01
N ILE A 21 24.85 -5.14 24.80
CA ILE A 21 24.15 -5.52 26.03
C ILE A 21 22.64 -5.26 25.90
N LYS A 22 21.80 -6.06 26.57
CA LYS A 22 20.33 -5.87 26.54
C LYS A 22 19.94 -4.49 27.11
N CYS A 23 19.15 -3.70 26.37
CA CYS A 23 18.61 -2.45 26.89
C CYS A 23 17.32 -2.71 27.66
N ASP A 24 17.07 -1.93 28.70
CA ASP A 24 15.84 -1.92 29.50
C ASP A 24 14.77 -0.97 28.95
N GLU A 25 15.07 -0.23 27.87
CA GLU A 25 14.13 0.61 27.11
C GLU A 25 13.46 1.77 27.90
N ALA A 26 13.95 2.09 29.10
CA ALA A 26 13.48 3.23 29.88
C ALA A 26 13.78 4.58 29.19
N ARG A 27 12.78 5.47 29.14
CA ARG A 27 12.90 6.84 28.60
C ARG A 27 12.91 7.86 29.73
N PRO A 28 13.67 8.97 29.63
CA PRO A 28 14.48 9.41 28.50
C PRO A 28 15.86 8.76 28.40
N SER A 29 16.32 8.07 29.45
CA SER A 29 17.61 7.38 29.50
C SER A 29 17.47 5.99 30.10
N CYS A 30 18.21 5.02 29.55
CA CYS A 30 18.17 3.64 30.00
C CYS A 30 18.80 3.48 31.40
N ALA A 31 18.22 2.63 32.26
CA ALA A 31 18.73 2.39 33.61
C ALA A 31 20.17 1.86 33.61
N ARG A 32 20.58 1.09 32.59
CA ARG A 32 21.98 0.67 32.45
C ARG A 32 22.95 1.79 32.08
N CYS A 33 22.46 2.80 31.39
CA CYS A 33 23.22 3.97 31.00
C CYS A 33 23.46 4.81 32.25
N ILE A 34 22.38 5.04 33.01
CA ILE A 34 22.38 5.77 34.29
C ILE A 34 23.26 5.06 35.33
N SER A 35 23.06 3.76 35.55
CA SER A 35 23.79 3.01 36.59
C SER A 35 25.29 2.90 36.31
N THR A 36 25.70 3.03 35.06
CA THR A 36 27.12 2.99 34.68
C THR A 36 27.72 4.38 34.45
N GLY A 37 27.00 5.45 34.81
CA GLY A 37 27.45 6.84 34.71
C GLY A 37 27.67 7.32 33.27
N ARG A 38 27.08 6.64 32.27
CA ARG A 38 27.27 6.98 30.85
C ARG A 38 26.12 7.83 30.34
N LYS A 39 26.44 8.81 29.50
CA LYS A 39 25.44 9.53 28.70
C LYS A 39 24.71 8.52 27.81
N CYS A 40 23.38 8.47 27.94
CA CYS A 40 22.55 7.67 27.05
C CYS A 40 22.40 8.44 25.74
N ASP A 41 22.93 7.92 24.64
CA ASP A 41 22.86 8.54 23.30
C ASP A 41 21.45 8.42 22.67
N GLY A 42 20.45 8.21 23.51
CA GLY A 42 19.06 8.06 23.13
C GLY A 42 18.76 6.74 22.42
N TYR A 43 17.50 6.65 22.02
CA TYR A 43 16.98 5.59 21.19
C TYR A 43 17.09 6.06 19.75
N ILE A 44 17.62 5.22 18.87
CA ILE A 44 17.46 5.45 17.43
C ILE A 44 15.95 5.35 17.19
N SER A 45 15.29 6.51 17.10
CA SER A 45 13.99 6.58 16.45
C SER A 45 14.16 5.86 15.11
N PRO A 46 13.28 4.90 14.75
CA PRO A 46 13.26 4.46 13.36
C PRO A 46 13.26 5.71 12.50
N PRO A 47 14.07 5.80 11.44
CA PRO A 47 14.24 7.02 10.67
C PRO A 47 12.87 7.65 10.42
N THR A 48 12.63 8.79 11.05
CA THR A 48 11.47 9.65 10.81
C THR A 48 11.63 10.15 9.40
N THR A 49 11.04 9.40 8.46
CA THR A 49 10.98 9.53 6.99
C THR A 49 11.49 8.27 6.29
N THR A 50 10.82 7.14 6.49
CA THR A 50 10.52 6.12 5.48
C THR A 50 10.02 4.87 6.21
N TYR A 51 8.72 4.85 6.52
CA TYR A 51 8.02 3.57 6.42
C TYR A 51 8.11 3.20 4.95
N SER A 52 9.16 2.45 4.58
CA SER A 52 9.40 2.16 3.17
C SER A 52 8.23 1.31 2.72
N TRP A 53 7.39 1.89 1.87
CA TRP A 53 6.43 1.18 1.04
C TRP A 53 7.07 -0.11 0.47
N ALA A 54 8.38 -0.10 0.18
CA ALA A 54 9.17 -1.26 -0.23
C ALA A 54 9.24 -2.48 0.73
N GLN A 55 8.86 -2.36 2.01
CA GLN A 55 8.74 -3.50 2.94
C GLN A 55 7.32 -4.08 2.98
N LEU A 56 6.29 -3.26 2.75
CA LEU A 56 4.89 -3.69 2.73
C LEU A 56 4.46 -4.20 1.36
N LEU A 57 5.02 -3.62 0.29
CA LEU A 57 4.89 -4.05 -1.11
C LEU A 57 5.70 -5.32 -1.43
N ARG A 58 6.10 -6.09 -0.40
CA ARG A 58 6.88 -7.34 -0.50
C ARG A 58 6.05 -8.57 -0.14
N SER A 59 4.77 -8.39 0.21
CA SER A 59 3.80 -9.48 0.41
C SER A 59 3.34 -10.05 -0.94
N CYS A 60 4.24 -10.71 -1.66
CA CYS A 60 3.99 -11.86 -2.55
C CYS A 60 5.33 -12.28 -3.17
N PRO A 61 6.10 -13.18 -2.54
CA PRO A 61 7.04 -13.97 -3.30
C PRO A 61 6.22 -15.01 -4.08
N VAL A 62 5.88 -14.74 -5.34
CA VAL A 62 5.55 -15.84 -6.25
C VAL A 62 6.87 -16.53 -6.55
N ASN A 63 7.22 -17.49 -5.72
CA ASN A 63 8.28 -18.43 -6.02
C ASN A 63 7.89 -19.19 -7.29
N ASN A 64 8.79 -19.20 -8.27
CA ASN A 64 8.79 -20.04 -9.46
C ASN A 64 7.59 -19.91 -10.41
N ALA A 65 7.57 -18.84 -11.20
CA ALA A 65 7.22 -18.98 -12.62
C ALA A 65 8.31 -18.28 -13.42
N THR A 66 8.90 -19.05 -14.34
CA THR A 66 9.88 -18.70 -15.36
C THR A 66 10.08 -17.22 -15.62
N SER A 67 11.36 -16.82 -15.62
CA SER A 67 11.87 -15.55 -16.14
C SER A 67 11.26 -15.22 -17.51
N ILE A 68 10.11 -14.55 -17.52
CA ILE A 68 9.63 -13.82 -18.69
C ILE A 68 10.43 -12.54 -18.66
N ARG A 69 11.56 -12.53 -19.38
CA ARG A 69 12.27 -11.30 -19.72
C ARG A 69 11.23 -10.29 -20.17
N ALA A 70 11.27 -9.12 -19.56
CA ALA A 70 10.52 -7.94 -20.00
C ALA A 70 10.96 -7.56 -21.42
N SER A 71 10.34 -8.17 -22.42
CA SER A 71 10.27 -7.62 -23.76
C SER A 71 9.13 -6.60 -23.77
N GLN A 72 9.35 -5.50 -24.49
CA GLN A 72 8.44 -4.38 -24.70
C GLN A 72 6.97 -4.81 -24.88
N PRO A 73 6.01 -3.93 -24.54
CA PRO A 73 4.59 -4.22 -24.74
C PRO A 73 4.36 -4.63 -26.20
N THR A 74 4.00 -5.90 -26.41
CA THR A 74 3.58 -6.39 -27.73
C THR A 74 2.29 -5.67 -28.14
N ARG A 75 2.00 -5.57 -29.44
CA ARG A 75 0.73 -5.00 -29.94
C ARG A 75 -0.50 -5.63 -29.24
N ALA A 76 -0.43 -6.93 -28.92
CA ALA A 76 -1.46 -7.61 -28.15
C ALA A 76 -1.61 -7.07 -26.72
N SER A 77 -0.51 -6.75 -26.03
CA SER A 77 -0.55 -6.15 -24.68
C SER A 77 -1.14 -4.74 -24.67
N ILE A 78 -0.90 -3.94 -25.72
CA ILE A 78 -1.48 -2.60 -25.87
C ILE A 78 -3.00 -2.69 -26.05
N VAL A 79 -3.45 -3.52 -26.99
CA VAL A 79 -4.89 -3.75 -27.23
C VAL A 79 -5.57 -4.29 -25.97
N TYR A 80 -4.91 -5.17 -25.23
CA TYR A 80 -5.45 -5.72 -23.99
C TYR A 80 -5.54 -4.65 -22.88
N ALA A 81 -4.56 -3.75 -22.79
CA ALA A 81 -4.61 -2.62 -21.86
C ALA A 81 -5.75 -1.64 -22.21
N GLU A 82 -5.95 -1.33 -23.50
CA GLU A 82 -7.07 -0.50 -23.97
C GLU A 82 -8.42 -1.13 -23.61
N ARG A 83 -8.61 -2.43 -23.88
CA ARG A 83 -9.80 -3.18 -23.47
C ARG A 83 -10.03 -3.12 -21.96
N THR A 84 -8.96 -3.24 -21.17
CA THR A 84 -9.03 -3.23 -19.71
C THR A 84 -9.38 -1.85 -19.17
N MET A 85 -8.90 -0.77 -19.81
CA MET A 85 -9.31 0.60 -19.49
C MET A 85 -10.76 0.86 -19.90
N ASP A 86 -11.22 0.32 -21.02
CA ASP A 86 -12.62 0.41 -21.41
C ASP A 86 -13.54 -0.32 -20.44
N PHE A 87 -13.11 -1.50 -19.96
CA PHE A 87 -13.80 -2.22 -18.89
C PHE A 87 -13.82 -1.39 -17.60
N TYR A 88 -12.72 -0.73 -17.25
CA TYR A 88 -12.68 0.17 -16.11
C TYR A 88 -13.73 1.27 -16.21
N ARG A 89 -13.78 1.95 -17.36
CA ARG A 89 -14.71 3.06 -17.63
C ARG A 89 -16.17 2.62 -17.57
N LYS A 90 -16.49 1.45 -18.12
CA LYS A 90 -17.87 0.98 -18.29
C LYS A 90 -18.41 0.19 -17.09
N VAL A 91 -17.53 -0.44 -16.30
CA VAL A 91 -17.92 -1.41 -15.28
C VAL A 91 -17.29 -1.10 -13.93
N THR A 92 -15.95 -1.10 -13.85
CA THR A 92 -15.25 -0.95 -12.56
C THR A 92 -15.54 0.41 -11.92
N ALA A 93 -15.38 1.52 -12.63
CA ALA A 93 -15.61 2.85 -12.06
C ALA A 93 -17.06 3.05 -11.58
N PRO A 94 -18.12 2.70 -12.35
CA PRO A 94 -19.50 2.76 -11.88
C PRO A 94 -19.78 1.90 -10.64
N ALA A 95 -19.19 0.70 -10.53
CA ALA A 95 -19.36 -0.16 -9.35
C ALA A 95 -18.80 0.51 -8.08
N PHE A 96 -17.62 1.12 -8.18
CA PHE A 96 -17.00 1.86 -7.07
C PHE A 96 -17.67 3.22 -6.81
N ALA A 97 -18.28 3.83 -7.82
CA ALA A 97 -18.95 5.12 -7.71
C ALA A 97 -20.13 5.12 -6.74
N GLY A 98 -20.83 3.99 -6.62
CA GLY A 98 -21.99 3.85 -5.74
C GLY A 98 -21.65 3.97 -4.25
N SER A 99 -20.54 3.38 -3.81
CA SER A 99 -20.16 3.30 -2.39
C SER A 99 -19.04 4.24 -1.97
N LEU A 100 -18.22 4.75 -2.92
CA LEU A 100 -16.90 5.35 -2.61
C LEU A 100 -16.59 6.68 -3.33
N ASN A 101 -17.58 7.56 -3.53
CA ASN A 101 -17.49 8.86 -4.22
C ASN A 101 -17.42 8.75 -5.76
N SER A 102 -18.58 8.95 -6.41
CA SER A 102 -18.73 8.81 -7.86
C SER A 102 -17.73 9.60 -8.69
N TYR A 103 -17.59 10.91 -8.43
CA TYR A 103 -16.71 11.77 -9.21
C TYR A 103 -15.24 11.32 -9.15
N PHE A 104 -14.80 10.81 -8.00
CA PHE A 104 -13.45 10.30 -7.86
C PHE A 104 -13.18 9.14 -8.83
N TRP A 105 -14.03 8.12 -8.82
CA TRP A 105 -13.85 6.92 -9.63
C TRP A 105 -14.11 7.13 -11.11
N THR A 106 -15.11 7.92 -11.48
CA THR A 106 -15.49 8.11 -12.89
C THR A 106 -14.67 9.19 -13.59
N ASN A 107 -14.05 10.12 -12.88
CA ASN A 107 -13.35 11.26 -13.49
C ASN A 107 -11.90 11.35 -13.02
N VAL A 108 -11.68 11.50 -11.71
CA VAL A 108 -10.33 11.75 -11.17
C VAL A 108 -9.39 10.60 -11.47
N VAL A 109 -9.83 9.35 -11.28
CA VAL A 109 -8.97 8.19 -11.52
C VAL A 109 -8.56 8.07 -12.98
N ILE A 110 -9.45 8.37 -13.92
CA ILE A 110 -9.16 8.36 -15.35
C ILE A 110 -8.14 9.46 -15.68
N GLN A 111 -8.38 10.69 -15.23
CA GLN A 111 -7.47 11.82 -15.48
C GLN A 111 -6.06 11.53 -14.97
N MET A 112 -5.95 11.02 -13.74
CA MET A 112 -4.66 10.65 -13.17
C MET A 112 -4.01 9.50 -13.95
N SER A 113 -4.80 8.54 -14.45
CA SER A 113 -4.25 7.43 -15.26
C SER A 113 -3.70 7.88 -16.62
N ASP A 114 -4.25 8.94 -17.20
CA ASP A 114 -3.77 9.50 -18.46
C ASP A 114 -2.51 10.35 -18.25
N GLN A 115 -2.38 11.01 -17.10
CA GLN A 115 -1.27 11.90 -16.77
C GLN A 115 -0.06 11.17 -16.18
N GLU A 116 -0.31 10.14 -15.38
CA GLU A 116 0.71 9.52 -14.53
C GLU A 116 0.86 8.01 -14.82
N PRO A 117 2.03 7.54 -15.29
CA PRO A 117 2.25 6.13 -15.61
C PRO A 117 2.03 5.20 -14.41
N VAL A 118 2.36 5.66 -13.19
CA VAL A 118 2.13 4.90 -11.96
C VAL A 118 0.65 4.69 -11.67
N ALA A 119 -0.18 5.70 -11.96
CA ALA A 119 -1.62 5.61 -11.83
C ALA A 119 -2.20 4.69 -12.90
N SER A 120 -1.76 4.82 -14.16
CA SER A 120 -2.18 3.96 -15.27
C SER A 120 -2.01 2.48 -14.95
N HIS A 121 -0.82 2.08 -14.51
CA HIS A 121 -0.56 0.69 -14.12
C HIS A 121 -1.41 0.24 -12.93
N ALA A 122 -1.62 1.08 -11.92
CA ALA A 122 -2.48 0.75 -10.79
C ALA A 122 -3.95 0.55 -11.19
N VAL A 123 -4.47 1.38 -12.10
CA VAL A 123 -5.85 1.26 -12.62
C VAL A 123 -6.03 0.00 -13.46
N LEU A 124 -5.07 -0.31 -14.34
CA LEU A 124 -5.10 -1.53 -15.15
C LEU A 124 -5.08 -2.79 -14.27
N ALA A 125 -4.26 -2.80 -13.22
CA ALA A 125 -4.26 -3.88 -12.24
C ALA A 125 -5.60 -4.00 -11.52
N LEU A 126 -6.15 -2.90 -11.00
CA LEU A 126 -7.46 -2.89 -10.33
C LEU A 126 -8.58 -3.39 -11.23
N SER A 127 -8.65 -2.87 -12.46
CA SER A 127 -9.68 -3.25 -13.43
C SER A 127 -9.60 -4.73 -13.80
N SER A 128 -8.38 -5.26 -14.04
CA SER A 128 -8.21 -6.68 -14.36
C SER A 128 -8.56 -7.59 -13.18
N VAL A 129 -8.21 -7.21 -11.94
CA VAL A 129 -8.62 -7.95 -10.74
C VAL A 129 -10.14 -7.92 -10.57
N TYR A 130 -10.76 -6.76 -10.80
CA TYR A 130 -12.20 -6.62 -10.70
C TYR A 130 -12.94 -7.44 -11.76
N GLU A 131 -12.45 -7.46 -13.01
CA GLU A 131 -13.01 -8.29 -14.08
C GLU A 131 -12.99 -9.78 -13.69
N THR A 132 -11.86 -10.29 -13.19
CA THR A 132 -11.77 -11.68 -12.73
C THR A 132 -12.74 -11.99 -11.60
N PHE A 133 -12.84 -11.07 -10.64
CA PHE A 133 -13.74 -11.18 -9.51
C PHE A 133 -15.22 -11.18 -9.95
N SER A 134 -15.60 -10.27 -10.85
CA SER A 134 -16.97 -10.15 -11.37
C SER A 134 -17.43 -11.40 -12.14
N ASN A 135 -16.48 -12.11 -12.76
CA ASN A 135 -16.71 -13.39 -13.44
C ASN A 135 -16.70 -14.60 -12.48
N GLY A 136 -16.58 -14.38 -11.17
CA GLY A 136 -16.52 -15.44 -10.16
C GLY A 136 -15.20 -16.19 -10.09
N SER A 137 -14.14 -15.69 -10.75
CA SER A 137 -12.80 -16.27 -10.70
C SER A 137 -11.95 -15.59 -9.64
N TRP A 138 -11.18 -16.40 -8.91
CA TRP A 138 -10.25 -15.94 -7.87
C TRP A 138 -8.78 -16.12 -8.29
N GLU A 139 -8.56 -16.51 -9.55
CA GLU A 139 -7.22 -16.74 -10.06
C GLU A 139 -6.50 -15.42 -10.34
N ALA A 140 -5.21 -15.38 -10.00
CA ALA A 140 -4.39 -14.21 -10.25
C ALA A 140 -4.14 -14.05 -11.75
N SER A 141 -4.72 -13.02 -12.36
CA SER A 141 -4.41 -12.60 -13.72
C SER A 141 -2.92 -12.21 -13.80
N SER A 142 -2.16 -12.89 -14.67
CA SER A 142 -0.74 -12.57 -14.92
C SER A 142 -0.57 -11.12 -15.39
N PHE A 143 -1.56 -10.60 -16.13
CA PHE A 143 -1.64 -9.21 -16.55
C PHE A 143 -1.81 -8.26 -15.35
N ALA A 144 -2.73 -8.59 -14.43
CA ALA A 144 -2.92 -7.80 -13.21
C ALA A 144 -1.67 -7.77 -12.33
N VAL A 145 -1.03 -8.94 -12.14
CA VAL A 145 0.22 -9.06 -11.36
C VAL A 145 1.35 -8.25 -11.98
N TRP A 146 1.48 -8.28 -13.31
CA TRP A 146 2.50 -7.50 -14.02
C TRP A 146 2.30 -6.00 -13.79
N HIS A 147 1.10 -5.48 -14.05
CA HIS A 147 0.78 -4.06 -13.86
C HIS A 147 0.91 -3.61 -12.40
N TYR A 148 0.51 -4.46 -11.45
CA TYR A 148 0.72 -4.18 -10.03
C TYR A 148 2.21 -4.01 -9.70
N ASN A 149 3.06 -4.90 -10.21
CA ASN A 149 4.50 -4.83 -10.00
C ASN A 149 5.15 -3.63 -10.71
N GLU A 150 4.71 -3.27 -11.92
CA GLU A 150 5.19 -2.07 -12.61
C GLU A 150 4.79 -0.78 -11.86
N ALA A 151 3.55 -0.69 -11.38
CA ALA A 151 3.12 0.41 -10.53
C ALA A 151 4.01 0.53 -9.27
N ILE A 152 4.36 -0.59 -8.63
CA ILE A 152 5.29 -0.60 -7.49
C ILE A 152 6.68 -0.08 -7.87
N LYS A 153 7.21 -0.47 -9.04
CA LYS A 153 8.53 -0.02 -9.49
C LYS A 153 8.55 1.51 -9.64
N LEU A 154 7.53 2.07 -10.29
CA LEU A 154 7.39 3.52 -10.49
C LEU A 154 7.17 4.26 -9.16
N LEU A 155 6.35 3.71 -8.27
CA LEU A 155 6.04 4.31 -6.98
C LEU A 155 7.27 4.49 -6.08
N ARG A 156 8.29 3.63 -6.21
CA ARG A 156 9.56 3.76 -5.47
C ARG A 156 10.36 5.01 -5.85
N THR A 157 10.13 5.53 -7.05
CA THR A 157 10.79 6.74 -7.56
C THR A 157 9.90 7.98 -7.50
N THR A 158 8.59 7.82 -7.25
CA THR A 158 7.66 8.94 -7.08
C THR A 158 7.94 9.70 -5.79
N THR A 159 8.04 11.02 -5.88
CA THR A 159 8.23 11.93 -4.74
C THR A 159 6.95 12.67 -4.36
N ASP A 160 5.99 12.80 -5.29
CA ASP A 160 4.71 13.44 -5.03
C ASP A 160 3.86 12.60 -4.07
N ARG A 161 3.64 13.17 -2.87
CA ARG A 161 2.85 12.54 -1.82
C ARG A 161 1.38 12.40 -2.19
N ALA A 162 0.84 13.32 -2.99
CA ALA A 162 -0.56 13.26 -3.41
C ALA A 162 -0.81 12.09 -4.36
N LEU A 163 0.07 11.92 -5.35
CA LEU A 163 0.06 10.77 -6.25
C LEU A 163 0.31 9.45 -5.51
N ILE A 164 1.23 9.42 -4.54
CA ILE A 164 1.46 8.23 -3.71
C ILE A 164 0.17 7.81 -3.00
N LEU A 165 -0.49 8.75 -2.30
CA LEU A 165 -1.74 8.46 -1.59
C LEU A 165 -2.86 8.04 -2.53
N PHE A 166 -2.95 8.65 -3.72
CA PHE A 166 -3.88 8.24 -4.76
C PHE A 166 -3.68 6.78 -5.17
N VAL A 167 -2.44 6.37 -5.45
CA VAL A 167 -2.12 4.97 -5.81
C VAL A 167 -2.40 4.02 -4.64
N CYS A 168 -2.20 4.47 -3.39
CA CYS A 168 -2.54 3.68 -2.21
C CYS A 168 -4.03 3.35 -2.13
N VAL A 169 -4.91 4.29 -2.49
CA VAL A 169 -6.36 4.05 -2.55
C VAL A 169 -6.67 2.91 -3.52
N LEU A 170 -6.06 2.92 -4.70
CA LEU A 170 -6.26 1.87 -5.71
C LEU A 170 -5.74 0.50 -5.22
N PHE A 171 -4.57 0.46 -4.59
CA PHE A 171 -4.01 -0.78 -4.03
C PHE A 171 -4.84 -1.34 -2.89
N ILE A 172 -5.39 -0.50 -2.00
CA ILE A 172 -6.34 -0.94 -0.97
C ILE A 172 -7.53 -1.65 -1.62
N CYS A 173 -8.08 -1.09 -2.70
CA CYS A 173 -9.21 -1.70 -3.40
C CYS A 173 -8.84 -3.06 -4.03
N ILE A 174 -7.65 -3.19 -4.61
CA ILE A 174 -7.12 -4.47 -5.12
C ILE A 174 -7.07 -5.52 -4.00
N GLU A 175 -6.47 -5.17 -2.86
CA GLU A 175 -6.31 -6.11 -1.73
C GLU A 175 -7.64 -6.51 -1.09
N LEU A 176 -8.63 -5.59 -1.09
CA LEU A 176 -9.99 -5.89 -0.64
C LEU A 176 -10.68 -6.92 -1.56
N ILE A 177 -10.57 -6.75 -2.88
CA ILE A 177 -11.13 -7.71 -3.86
C ILE A 177 -10.45 -9.09 -3.72
N ARG A 178 -9.13 -9.11 -3.49
CA ARG A 178 -8.35 -10.35 -3.32
C ARG A 178 -8.59 -11.08 -1.99
N ARG A 179 -9.47 -10.56 -1.12
CA ARG A 179 -9.81 -11.13 0.19
C ARG A 179 -8.59 -11.39 1.08
N ASN A 180 -7.57 -10.53 1.00
CA ASN A 180 -6.43 -10.58 1.91
C ASN A 180 -6.57 -9.50 3.00
N PRO A 181 -7.35 -9.75 4.06
CA PRO A 181 -7.77 -8.69 4.98
C PRO A 181 -6.61 -8.11 5.79
N LYS A 182 -5.53 -8.88 6.00
CA LYS A 182 -4.37 -8.43 6.78
C LYS A 182 -3.59 -7.33 6.03
N ASP A 183 -3.44 -7.49 4.72
CA ASP A 183 -2.72 -6.53 3.89
C ASP A 183 -3.57 -5.29 3.64
N ALA A 184 -4.88 -5.44 3.38
CA ALA A 184 -5.82 -4.31 3.26
C ALA A 184 -5.85 -3.42 4.52
N THR A 185 -5.95 -4.02 5.71
CA THR A 185 -5.94 -3.28 6.99
C THR A 185 -4.62 -2.54 7.21
N THR A 186 -3.51 -3.15 6.80
CA THR A 186 -2.18 -2.55 6.90
C THR A 186 -2.02 -1.37 5.95
N HIS A 187 -2.50 -1.48 4.71
CA HIS A 187 -2.50 -0.37 3.75
C HIS A 187 -3.37 0.80 4.20
N CYS A 188 -4.57 0.55 4.72
CA CYS A 188 -5.43 1.59 5.29
C CYS A 188 -4.73 2.34 6.43
N ARG A 189 -4.08 1.63 7.36
CA ARG A 189 -3.40 2.26 8.51
C ARG A 189 -2.26 3.18 8.08
N HIS A 190 -1.48 2.78 7.08
CA HIS A 190 -0.39 3.62 6.56
C HIS A 190 -0.91 4.81 5.76
N GLY A 191 -1.93 4.60 4.91
CA GLY A 191 -2.60 5.68 4.17
C GLY A 191 -3.11 6.76 5.11
N ILE A 192 -3.78 6.38 6.19
CA ILE A 192 -4.26 7.31 7.23
C ILE A 192 -3.08 8.02 7.94
N ASN A 193 -2.00 7.30 8.27
CA ASN A 193 -0.86 7.93 8.94
C ASN A 193 -0.21 9.02 8.07
N ILE A 194 -0.02 8.75 6.78
CA ILE A 194 0.51 9.72 5.82
C ILE A 194 -0.47 10.90 5.65
N LEU A 195 -1.77 10.62 5.58
CA LEU A 195 -2.81 11.65 5.46
C LEU A 195 -2.89 12.55 6.70
N ASN A 196 -2.61 12.00 7.89
CA ASN A 196 -2.50 12.76 9.13
C ASN A 196 -1.22 13.59 9.20
N GLU A 197 -0.11 13.10 8.63
CA GLU A 197 1.18 13.82 8.54
C GLU A 197 1.13 15.00 7.54
N ILE A 198 0.32 14.92 6.49
CA ILE A 198 0.22 15.95 5.42
C ILE A 198 -0.94 16.93 5.66
N HIS A 199 -1.34 17.18 6.92
CA HIS A 199 -2.53 17.99 7.21
C HIS A 199 -2.50 19.35 6.45
N ASN A 200 -3.39 19.47 5.46
CA ASN A 200 -3.76 20.69 4.72
C ASN A 200 -2.85 21.21 3.58
N GLU A 201 -1.95 20.42 2.99
CA GLU A 201 -1.03 20.95 1.93
C GLU A 201 -1.63 21.05 0.51
N SER A 202 -2.72 20.35 0.18
CA SER A 202 -3.28 20.35 -1.20
C SER A 202 -4.80 20.15 -1.25
N ASP A 203 -5.49 20.99 -2.03
CA ASP A 203 -6.92 20.87 -2.31
C ASP A 203 -7.31 19.51 -2.91
N PHE A 204 -6.41 18.92 -3.70
CA PHE A 204 -6.63 17.59 -4.27
C PHE A 204 -6.75 16.51 -3.20
N LEU A 205 -5.84 16.53 -2.21
CA LEU A 205 -5.87 15.57 -1.10
C LEU A 205 -7.12 15.74 -0.24
N ARG A 206 -7.51 16.98 0.03
CA ARG A 206 -8.68 17.30 0.86
C ARG A 206 -9.99 16.90 0.17
N ASN A 207 -10.13 17.21 -1.11
CA ASN A 207 -11.40 17.07 -1.82
C ASN A 207 -11.61 15.67 -2.41
N HIS A 208 -10.53 14.97 -2.76
CA HIS A 208 -10.62 13.69 -3.49
C HIS A 208 -10.12 12.49 -2.70
N ILE A 209 -8.94 12.58 -2.06
CA ILE A 209 -8.32 11.41 -1.42
C ILE A 209 -8.85 11.16 -0.02
N THR A 210 -9.00 12.22 0.79
CA THR A 210 -9.42 12.12 2.19
C THR A 210 -10.79 11.48 2.38
N PRO A 211 -11.83 11.86 1.61
CA PRO A 211 -13.16 11.24 1.76
C PRO A 211 -13.12 9.74 1.46
N VAL A 212 -12.43 9.35 0.38
CA VAL A 212 -12.36 7.95 -0.08
C VAL A 212 -11.56 7.10 0.90
N MET A 213 -10.39 7.57 1.38
CA MET A 213 -9.62 6.84 2.39
C MET A 213 -10.40 6.65 3.70
N ARG A 214 -11.14 7.66 4.16
CA ARG A 214 -11.99 7.54 5.35
C ARG A 214 -13.06 6.46 5.16
N GLN A 215 -13.74 6.45 4.01
CA GLN A 215 -14.74 5.42 3.70
C GLN A 215 -14.14 4.02 3.62
N LEU A 216 -13.00 3.86 2.93
CA LEU A 216 -12.26 2.60 2.83
C LEU A 216 -11.72 2.09 4.17
N SER A 217 -11.43 2.98 5.11
CA SER A 217 -10.95 2.58 6.44
C SER A 217 -12.05 2.07 7.36
N ILE A 218 -13.29 2.52 7.18
CA ILE A 218 -14.46 2.13 7.98
C ILE A 218 -15.11 0.86 7.39
N ALA A 219 -15.00 0.69 6.07
CA ALA A 219 -15.51 -0.41 5.28
C ALA A 219 -15.26 -1.83 5.89
N PRO A 220 -14.03 -2.21 6.26
CA PRO A 220 -13.75 -3.52 6.85
C PRO A 220 -14.44 -3.76 8.19
N TYR A 221 -14.69 -2.69 8.97
CA TYR A 221 -15.22 -2.77 10.32
C TYR A 221 -16.75 -2.76 10.38
N ARG A 222 -17.44 -2.09 9.44
CA ARG A 222 -18.90 -1.95 9.46
C ARG A 222 -19.66 -3.09 8.82
N TYR A 223 -19.10 -3.71 7.79
CA TYR A 223 -19.85 -4.66 6.96
C TYR A 223 -19.24 -6.07 6.99
N GLY A 224 -18.04 -6.23 7.56
CA GLY A 224 -17.23 -7.40 7.30
C GLY A 224 -16.73 -7.40 5.86
N ILE A 225 -15.52 -7.89 5.62
CA ILE A 225 -14.86 -7.92 4.30
C ILE A 225 -15.75 -8.57 3.22
N ASN A 226 -16.69 -9.44 3.60
CA ASN A 226 -17.61 -10.11 2.69
C ASN A 226 -18.72 -9.20 2.11
N LEU A 227 -19.26 -8.24 2.86
CA LEU A 227 -20.36 -7.39 2.37
C LEU A 227 -19.89 -6.20 1.53
N LEU A 228 -18.65 -5.71 1.71
CA LEU A 228 -18.14 -4.69 0.79
C LEU A 228 -18.06 -5.20 -0.65
N VAL A 229 -17.68 -6.47 -0.77
CA VAL A 229 -17.61 -7.24 -2.01
C VAL A 229 -19.01 -7.60 -2.53
N SER A 230 -20.05 -7.51 -1.68
CA SER A 230 -21.45 -7.72 -2.05
C SER A 230 -22.17 -6.42 -2.43
N LEU A 231 -21.58 -5.27 -2.09
CA LEU A 231 -22.09 -3.92 -2.33
C LEU A 231 -21.35 -3.19 -3.47
N LEU A 232 -20.28 -3.79 -3.99
CA LEU A 232 -19.58 -3.47 -5.24
C LEU A 232 -20.07 -4.44 -6.31
#